data_AF-A0A358SMP1-F1
#
_entry.id   AF-A0A358SMP1-F1
#
_cell.length_a   1.000
_cell.length_b   1.000
_cell.length_c   1.000
_cell.angle_alpha   90.00
_cell.angle_beta   90.00
_cell.angle_gamma   90.00
#
_symmetry.space_group_name_H-M   'P 1'
#
loop_
_entity.id
_entity.type
_entity.pdbx_description
1 polymer ?
#
loop_
_entity_poly.entity_id
_entity_poly.type
_entity_poly.pdbx_seq_one_letter_code
_entity_poly.pdbx_strand_id
1 'polypeptide(L)'
;MTVKTEAVAVRKSGGRASGRGPARAAAEEQLSRADRVARGKDARAVAPLESHGEFRPGRSRDPVGLLLGQAKTRVPELVPVRHGRMLVSAFTYYRGAALPMAADLATTPASGLRVQLCGDAHLSNFGAFASP
;
A
#
# COMPACT_ATOMS: atom_id res chain seq x y z
N MET A 1 -43.78 -31.08 -31.02
CA MET A 1 -44.20 -30.87 -29.62
C MET A 1 -43.15 -30.04 -28.90
N THR A 2 -43.51 -28.77 -28.65
CA THR A 2 -43.02 -27.81 -27.63
C THR A 2 -41.51 -27.68 -27.36
N VAL A 3 -40.91 -26.71 -28.06
CA VAL A 3 -39.79 -25.91 -27.55
C VAL A 3 -40.37 -24.96 -26.47
N LYS A 4 -39.91 -25.08 -25.22
CA LYS A 4 -40.22 -24.10 -24.17
C LYS A 4 -39.06 -23.12 -24.05
N THR A 5 -39.27 -21.92 -24.56
CA THR A 5 -38.51 -20.70 -24.25
C THR A 5 -39.06 -20.15 -22.94
N GLU A 6 -38.25 -20.08 -21.88
CA GLU A 6 -38.62 -19.34 -20.68
C GLU A 6 -37.84 -18.02 -20.60
N ALA A 7 -38.61 -16.95 -20.45
CA ALA A 7 -38.16 -15.57 -20.43
C ALA A 7 -37.44 -15.23 -19.13
N VAL A 8 -36.35 -14.48 -19.26
CA VAL A 8 -35.60 -13.87 -18.16
C VAL A 8 -36.47 -12.82 -17.47
N ALA A 9 -36.86 -13.08 -16.22
CA ALA A 9 -37.51 -12.09 -15.37
C ALA A 9 -36.45 -11.27 -14.62
N VAL A 10 -36.18 -10.05 -15.10
CA VAL A 10 -35.40 -9.04 -14.37
C VAL A 10 -36.21 -8.57 -13.17
N ARG A 11 -35.87 -9.04 -11.96
CA ARG A 11 -36.38 -8.46 -10.72
C ARG A 11 -35.56 -7.22 -10.38
N LYS A 12 -36.14 -6.03 -10.58
CA LYS A 12 -35.69 -4.80 -9.91
C LYS A 12 -36.05 -4.91 -8.43
N SER A 13 -35.08 -5.26 -7.58
CA SER A 13 -35.24 -5.12 -6.13
C SER A 13 -35.10 -3.64 -5.77
N GLY A 14 -36.20 -3.08 -5.29
CA GLY A 14 -36.34 -1.70 -4.84
C GLY A 14 -35.38 -1.30 -3.72
N GLY A 15 -35.32 0.01 -3.53
CA GLY A 15 -34.36 0.71 -2.69
C GLY A 15 -34.23 0.16 -1.27
N ARG A 16 -32.99 0.05 -0.82
CA ARG A 16 -32.68 -0.17 0.58
C ARG A 16 -32.67 1.18 1.29
N ALA A 17 -33.57 1.30 2.26
CA ALA A 17 -33.79 2.46 3.08
C ALA A 17 -32.49 3.04 3.65
N SER A 18 -32.42 4.37 3.61
CA SER A 18 -31.53 5.22 4.39
C SER A 18 -31.67 4.91 5.87
N GLY A 19 -30.57 4.51 6.49
CA GLY A 19 -30.51 4.23 7.92
C GLY A 19 -29.08 4.09 8.42
N ARG A 20 -28.17 4.97 7.99
CA ARG A 20 -26.90 5.16 8.69
C ARG A 20 -27.09 6.38 9.57
N GLY A 21 -27.66 6.18 10.75
CA GLY A 21 -27.44 7.12 11.85
C GLY A 21 -25.94 7.34 11.99
N PRO A 22 -25.46 8.52 12.41
CA PRO A 22 -24.03 8.72 12.54
C PRO A 22 -23.59 7.72 13.60
N ALA A 23 -22.89 6.66 13.18
CA ALA A 23 -21.90 6.04 14.00
C ALA A 23 -20.88 7.16 14.22
N ARG A 24 -21.15 8.01 15.20
CA ARG A 24 -20.17 8.88 15.81
C ARG A 24 -19.16 7.86 16.30
N ALA A 25 -18.11 7.64 15.51
CA ALA A 25 -16.95 6.89 15.94
C ALA A 25 -16.72 7.39 17.36
N ALA A 26 -16.81 6.48 18.34
CA ALA A 26 -16.58 6.81 19.74
C ALA A 26 -15.38 7.75 19.74
N ALA A 27 -15.57 8.97 20.28
CA ALA A 27 -14.52 9.97 20.23
C ALA A 27 -13.32 9.35 20.93
N GLU A 28 -12.38 8.80 20.17
CA GLU A 28 -11.16 8.26 20.71
C GLU A 28 -10.51 9.45 21.39
N GLU A 29 -10.46 9.40 22.71
CA GLU A 29 -9.90 10.46 23.53
C GLU A 29 -8.49 10.73 23.02
N GLN A 30 -8.30 11.91 22.42
CA GLN A 30 -7.03 12.24 21.80
C GLN A 30 -6.00 12.36 22.92
N LEU A 31 -5.08 11.40 22.98
CA LEU A 31 -3.95 11.39 23.90
C LEU A 31 -3.32 12.78 23.99
N SER A 32 -2.93 13.22 25.18
CA SER A 32 -2.22 14.49 25.31
C SER A 32 -0.91 14.47 24.52
N ARG A 33 -0.32 15.65 24.27
CA ARG A 33 1.00 15.71 23.62
C ARG A 33 2.04 14.92 24.42
N ALA A 34 2.01 15.00 25.75
CA ALA A 34 2.94 14.30 26.63
C ALA A 34 2.79 12.77 26.49
N ASP A 35 1.55 12.27 26.46
CA ASP A 35 1.27 10.84 26.33
C ASP A 35 1.68 10.30 24.96
N ARG A 36 1.45 11.06 23.89
CA ARG A 36 1.91 10.67 22.54
C ARG A 36 3.43 10.59 22.46
N VAL A 37 4.13 11.53 23.11
CA VAL A 37 5.60 11.52 23.19
C VAL A 37 6.07 10.31 24.00
N ALA A 38 5.48 10.03 25.15
CA ALA A 38 5.80 8.86 25.97
C ALA A 38 5.60 7.56 25.17
N ARG A 39 4.43 7.39 24.54
CA ARG A 39 4.13 6.24 23.66
C ARG A 39 5.15 6.08 22.53
N GLY A 40 5.62 7.17 21.94
CA GLY A 40 6.65 7.12 20.90
C GLY A 40 8.01 6.67 21.44
N LYS A 41 8.37 7.08 22.66
CA LYS A 41 9.59 6.60 23.33
C LYS A 41 9.50 5.12 23.68
N ASP A 42 8.35 4.67 24.18
CA ASP A 42 8.11 3.24 24.46
C ASP A 42 8.19 2.40 23.19
N ALA A 43 7.61 2.87 22.08
CA ALA A 43 7.70 2.21 20.78
C ALA A 43 9.15 2.12 20.27
N ARG A 44 9.99 3.12 20.54
CA ARG A 44 11.42 3.10 20.18
C ARG A 44 12.21 2.06 20.98
N ALA A 45 11.78 1.72 22.19
CA ALA A 45 12.39 0.62 22.95
C ALA A 45 12.08 -0.75 22.33
N VAL A 46 10.91 -0.89 21.70
CA VAL A 46 10.49 -2.13 21.00
C VAL A 46 11.14 -2.27 19.62
N ALA A 47 11.19 -1.18 18.84
CA ALA A 47 11.81 -1.13 17.53
C ALA A 47 12.81 0.04 17.46
N PRO A 48 14.07 -0.16 17.89
CA PRO A 48 15.12 0.86 17.79
C PRO A 48 15.37 1.28 16.34
N LEU A 49 15.74 2.54 16.12
CA LEU A 49 15.96 3.06 14.77
C LEU A 49 17.06 2.29 14.03
N GLU A 50 18.12 1.95 14.76
CA GLU A 50 19.30 1.25 14.29
C GLU A 50 18.97 -0.18 13.81
N SER A 51 17.91 -0.78 14.35
CA SER A 51 17.45 -2.13 13.94
C SER A 51 16.97 -2.18 12.49
N HIS A 52 16.51 -1.05 11.94
CA HIS A 52 16.14 -0.94 10.52
C HIS A 52 17.34 -0.80 9.58
N GLY A 53 18.54 -0.59 10.12
CA GLY A 53 19.78 -0.63 9.33
C GLY A 53 20.22 -2.06 9.00
N GLU A 54 19.72 -3.06 9.74
CA GLU A 54 19.98 -4.47 9.46
C GLU A 54 18.93 -5.04 8.52
N PHE A 55 19.38 -5.65 7.42
CA PHE A 55 18.52 -6.42 6.53
C PHE A 55 19.15 -7.77 6.20
N ARG A 56 18.44 -8.84 6.55
CA ARG A 56 18.83 -10.22 6.24
C ARG A 56 17.76 -10.85 5.36
N PRO A 57 17.97 -10.92 4.04
CA PRO A 57 16.96 -11.45 3.13
C PRO A 57 16.71 -12.94 3.40
N GLY A 58 15.43 -13.32 3.47
CA GLY A 58 15.06 -14.73 3.51
C GLY A 58 15.42 -15.46 2.22
N ARG A 59 15.65 -16.78 2.31
CA ARG A 59 16.03 -17.63 1.14
C ARG A 59 14.99 -17.64 0.02
N SER A 60 13.73 -17.36 0.34
CA SER A 60 12.60 -17.32 -0.59
C SER A 60 12.35 -15.94 -1.20
N ARG A 61 13.24 -14.96 -0.98
CA ARG A 61 13.07 -13.60 -1.50
C ARG A 61 13.21 -13.59 -3.02
N ASP A 62 12.11 -13.30 -3.71
CA ASP A 62 12.07 -13.15 -5.16
C ASP A 62 11.51 -11.77 -5.56
N PRO A 63 12.36 -10.73 -5.65
CA PRO A 63 11.91 -9.40 -5.98
C PRO A 63 11.40 -9.29 -7.42
N VAL A 64 11.87 -10.16 -8.34
CA VAL A 64 11.41 -10.17 -9.73
C VAL A 64 10.03 -10.80 -9.82
N GLY A 65 9.80 -11.94 -9.15
CA GLY A 65 8.49 -12.58 -9.05
C GLY A 65 7.44 -11.65 -8.43
N LEU A 66 7.80 -10.85 -7.42
CA LEU A 66 6.91 -9.82 -6.87
C LEU A 66 6.52 -8.77 -7.93
N LEU A 67 7.47 -8.27 -8.70
CA LEU A 67 7.20 -7.29 -9.77
C LEU A 67 6.34 -7.89 -10.89
N LEU A 68 6.62 -9.14 -11.31
CA LEU A 68 5.83 -9.85 -12.32
C LEU A 68 4.42 -10.16 -11.82
N GLY A 69 4.27 -10.52 -10.55
CA GLY A 69 2.97 -10.69 -9.89
C GLY A 69 2.14 -9.41 -9.91
N GLN A 70 2.79 -8.27 -9.61
CA GLN A 70 2.14 -6.96 -9.70
C GLN A 70 1.74 -6.60 -11.14
N ALA A 71 2.56 -6.96 -12.13
CA ALA A 71 2.34 -6.67 -13.54
C ALA A 71 1.04 -7.29 -14.09
N LYS A 72 0.56 -8.42 -13.53
CA LYS A 72 -0.68 -9.09 -13.94
C LYS A 72 -1.93 -8.21 -13.88
N THR A 73 -1.93 -7.17 -13.04
CA THR A 73 -3.07 -6.24 -12.85
C THR A 73 -2.82 -4.87 -13.48
N ARG A 74 -1.70 -4.68 -14.19
CA ARG A 74 -1.32 -3.42 -14.81
C ARG A 74 -1.75 -3.39 -16.27
N VAL A 75 -1.83 -2.19 -16.83
CA VAL A 75 -2.02 -1.98 -18.27
C VAL A 75 -0.86 -2.65 -19.02
N PRO A 76 -1.09 -3.71 -19.80
CA PRO A 76 -0.02 -4.56 -20.35
C PRO A 76 1.01 -3.80 -21.17
N GLU A 77 0.58 -2.83 -21.96
CA GLU A 77 1.40 -2.02 -22.86
C GLU A 77 2.38 -1.12 -22.09
N LEU A 78 2.07 -0.80 -20.82
CA LEU A 78 2.92 0.02 -19.95
C LEU A 78 3.89 -0.80 -19.10
N VAL A 79 3.75 -2.12 -19.05
CA VAL A 79 4.66 -3.00 -18.28
C VAL A 79 6.10 -2.92 -18.80
N PRO A 80 6.37 -3.01 -20.12
CA PRO A 80 7.74 -2.84 -20.63
C PRO A 80 8.32 -1.47 -20.34
N VAL A 81 7.52 -0.40 -20.45
CA VAL A 81 7.95 0.98 -20.13
C VAL A 81 8.36 1.10 -18.66
N ARG A 82 7.58 0.51 -17.75
CA ARG A 82 7.91 0.47 -16.32
C ARG A 82 9.25 -0.23 -16.09
N HIS A 83 9.43 -1.42 -16.66
CA HIS A 83 10.68 -2.17 -16.49
C HIS A 83 11.87 -1.41 -17.09
N GLY A 84 11.72 -0.85 -18.29
CA GLY A 84 12.76 -0.03 -18.93
C GLY A 84 13.20 1.15 -18.05
N ARG A 85 12.25 1.87 -17.43
CA ARG A 85 12.58 2.97 -16.49
C ARG A 85 13.27 2.48 -15.21
N MET A 86 12.87 1.33 -14.69
CA MET A 86 13.48 0.73 -13.49
C MET A 86 14.90 0.20 -13.73
N LEU A 87 15.25 -0.17 -14.97
CA LEU A 87 16.56 -0.72 -15.31
C LEU A 87 17.69 0.34 -15.41
N VAL A 88 17.36 1.63 -15.43
CA VAL A 88 18.34 2.71 -15.63
C VAL A 88 19.39 2.80 -14.52
N SER A 89 18.99 2.68 -13.26
CA SER A 89 19.91 2.67 -12.12
C SER A 89 19.29 2.04 -10.88
N ALA A 90 20.10 1.74 -9.87
CA ALA A 90 19.58 1.29 -8.57
C ALA A 90 18.57 2.29 -7.98
N PHE A 91 18.81 3.60 -8.16
CA PHE A 91 17.88 4.63 -7.73
C PHE A 91 16.52 4.53 -8.44
N THR A 92 16.49 4.40 -9.76
CA THR A 92 15.22 4.29 -10.51
C THR A 92 14.52 2.96 -10.26
N TYR A 93 15.27 1.88 -9.97
CA TYR A 93 14.71 0.62 -9.50
C TYR A 93 13.90 0.82 -8.22
N TYR A 94 14.49 1.41 -7.17
CA TYR A 94 13.80 1.60 -5.90
C TYR A 94 12.58 2.53 -6.01
N ARG A 95 12.60 3.49 -6.94
CA ARG A 95 11.41 4.30 -7.27
C ARG A 95 10.25 3.51 -7.87
N GLY A 96 10.54 2.41 -8.57
CA GLY A 96 9.53 1.52 -9.17
C GLY A 96 9.24 0.23 -8.38
N ALA A 97 9.95 -0.03 -7.29
CA ALA A 97 9.96 -1.29 -6.56
C ALA A 97 9.21 -1.24 -5.20
N ALA A 98 8.10 -0.51 -5.13
CA ALA A 98 7.32 -0.36 -3.89
C ALA A 98 6.90 -1.70 -3.25
N LEU A 99 6.46 -2.68 -4.04
CA LEU A 99 6.07 -3.99 -3.51
C LEU A 99 7.26 -4.81 -2.97
N PRO A 100 8.38 -4.97 -3.69
CA PRO A 100 9.61 -5.54 -3.11
C PRO A 100 10.04 -4.86 -1.81
N MET A 101 10.05 -3.52 -1.75
CA MET A 101 10.40 -2.79 -0.52
C MET A 101 9.43 -3.08 0.62
N ALA A 102 8.12 -3.13 0.36
CA ALA A 102 7.14 -3.46 1.37
C ALA A 102 7.31 -4.91 1.88
N ALA A 103 7.59 -5.85 0.98
CA ALA A 103 7.85 -7.24 1.35
C ALA A 103 9.12 -7.40 2.20
N ASP A 104 10.17 -6.63 1.89
CA ASP A 104 11.42 -6.61 2.66
C ASP A 104 11.21 -6.05 4.07
N LEU A 105 10.42 -4.98 4.20
CA LEU A 105 10.14 -4.34 5.48
C LEU A 105 9.14 -5.11 6.34
N ALA A 106 8.26 -5.92 5.74
CA ALA A 106 7.21 -6.65 6.45
C ALA A 106 7.73 -7.63 7.50
N THR A 107 8.99 -8.08 7.39
CA THR A 107 9.64 -8.98 8.35
C THR A 107 10.60 -8.28 9.30
N THR A 108 10.73 -6.95 9.20
CA THR A 108 11.59 -6.15 10.09
C THR A 108 10.82 -5.76 11.37
N PRO A 109 11.51 -5.34 12.45
CA PRO A 109 10.86 -4.88 13.67
C PRO A 109 9.80 -3.81 13.38
N ALA A 110 8.63 -3.91 14.02
CA ALA A 110 7.55 -2.94 13.87
C ALA A 110 7.34 -2.18 15.17
N SER A 111 7.28 -0.85 15.10
CA SER A 111 7.04 0.02 16.27
C SER A 111 5.60 -0.06 16.80
N GLY A 112 4.68 -0.69 16.05
CA GLY A 112 3.26 -0.78 16.39
C GLY A 112 2.48 0.53 16.26
N LEU A 113 3.13 1.62 15.82
CA LEU A 113 2.47 2.90 15.60
C LEU A 113 1.62 2.84 14.32
N ARG A 114 0.34 3.15 14.44
CA ARG A 114 -0.57 3.34 13.30
C ARG A 114 -0.62 4.82 12.95
N VAL A 115 -0.29 5.13 11.71
CA VAL A 115 -0.28 6.50 11.18
C VAL A 115 -1.03 6.53 9.85
N GLN A 116 -1.70 7.64 9.58
CA GLN A 116 -2.21 7.91 8.24
C GLN A 116 -1.04 8.41 7.39
N LEU A 117 -0.69 7.64 6.37
CA LEU A 117 0.31 8.02 5.37
C LEU A 117 -0.43 8.34 4.07
N CYS A 118 -0.16 9.50 3.49
CA CYS A 118 -0.48 9.78 2.10
C CYS A 118 0.81 9.72 1.29
N GLY A 119 0.74 9.10 0.11
CA GLY A 119 1.81 9.25 -0.87
C GLY A 119 1.75 10.64 -1.46
N ASP A 120 2.90 11.26 -1.69
CA ASP A 120 3.00 12.48 -2.49
C ASP A 120 2.99 12.10 -3.97
N ALA A 121 2.18 12.80 -4.76
CA ALA A 121 2.26 12.76 -6.21
C ALA A 121 3.08 13.96 -6.69
N HIS A 122 4.38 14.00 -6.34
CA HIS A 122 5.25 15.11 -6.74
C HIS A 122 5.76 14.93 -8.18
N LEU A 123 5.89 16.02 -8.94
CA LEU A 123 6.46 15.98 -10.30
C LEU A 123 7.89 15.44 -10.32
N SER A 124 8.63 15.62 -9.22
CA SER A 124 9.95 15.01 -9.05
C SER A 124 9.91 13.49 -9.10
N ASN A 125 8.76 12.86 -8.87
CA ASN A 125 8.60 11.41 -9.01
C ASN A 125 8.70 10.95 -10.49
N PHE A 126 8.66 11.88 -11.44
CA PHE A 126 8.74 11.67 -12.89
C PHE A 126 9.95 12.33 -13.56
N GLY A 127 10.99 12.70 -12.80
CA GLY A 127 12.23 13.24 -13.37
C GLY A 127 12.40 14.75 -13.28
N ALA A 128 11.43 15.47 -12.73
CA ALA A 128 11.56 16.90 -12.42
C ALA A 128 12.29 17.11 -11.08
N PHE A 129 13.51 16.59 -10.96
CA PHE A 129 14.33 16.70 -9.74
C PHE A 129 14.97 18.10 -9.57
N ALA A 130 14.91 18.93 -10.61
CA ALA A 130 15.50 20.28 -10.67
C ALA A 130 14.42 21.39 -10.70
N SER A 131 13.22 21.13 -10.16
CA SER A 131 12.24 22.21 -9.92
C SER A 131 12.81 23.17 -8.85
N PRO A 132 12.76 24.51 -9.05
CA PRO A 132 13.29 25.49 -8.10
C PRO A 132 12.76 25.35 -6.67
#